data_AF-A0A1F4T6M5-F1
#
_entry.id   AF-A0A1F4T6M5-F1
#
_cell.length_a   1.000
_cell.length_b   1.000
_cell.length_c   1.000
_cell.angle_alpha   90.00
_cell.angle_beta   90.00
_cell.angle_gamma   90.00
#
_symmetry.space_group_name_H-M   'P 1'
#
loop_
_entity.id
_entity.type
_entity.pdbx_description
1 polymer ?
#
loop_
_entity_poly.entity_id
_entity_poly.type
_entity_poly.pdbx_seq_one_letter_code
_entity_poly.pdbx_strand_id
1 'polypeptide(L)'
;MSNEKAFFIDRTDPSAWSLVFANLLTIAMALKFNWSLMELMWIYWAQSVIIGVINFIKLIKFPAIALFFLVHYGIFHLVYLVFLAAFTFGGESPINNGSPIQWSWVWLTAGVFLINHSFSYFYNREKDLARQNPDALFMFPYARIIPMHLTLIFGGLMEAVGPFNFPIIFFLSLKTIADLVMHKKEHA
;
A
#
# COMPACT_ATOMS: atom_id res chain seq x y z
N MET A 1 21.31 20.37 23.79
CA MET A 1 21.35 20.50 22.33
C MET A 1 20.62 19.32 21.74
N SER A 2 19.53 19.60 21.05
CA SER A 2 18.46 18.69 20.65
C SER A 2 18.88 17.67 19.60
N ASN A 3 18.29 16.48 19.71
CA ASN A 3 18.35 15.36 18.77
C ASN A 3 17.95 15.76 17.35
N GLU A 4 18.92 16.04 16.50
CA GLU A 4 18.78 15.96 15.04
C GLU A 4 19.29 14.61 14.54
N LYS A 5 18.58 13.51 14.87
CA LYS A 5 18.60 12.33 14.00
C LYS A 5 17.50 12.49 12.98
N ALA A 6 17.70 13.48 12.11
CA ALA A 6 16.92 13.68 10.90
C ALA A 6 16.88 12.36 10.12
N PHE A 7 15.68 12.00 9.67
CA PHE A 7 15.32 11.28 8.45
C PHE A 7 16.44 10.58 7.62
N PHE A 8 17.33 9.81 8.22
CA PHE A 8 18.33 9.03 7.48
C PHE A 8 18.01 7.55 7.63
N ILE A 9 17.66 6.92 6.51
CA ILE A 9 17.53 5.48 6.35
C ILE A 9 18.84 4.85 6.84
N ASP A 10 18.76 3.87 7.74
CA ASP A 10 19.94 3.10 8.13
C ASP A 10 20.46 2.36 6.89
N ARG A 11 21.66 2.74 6.43
CA ARG A 11 22.20 2.31 5.13
C ARG A 11 22.53 0.82 5.10
N THR A 12 22.56 0.15 6.25
CA THR A 12 23.00 -1.25 6.39
C THR A 12 21.88 -2.27 6.51
N ASP A 13 20.61 -1.88 6.52
CA ASP A 13 19.50 -2.84 6.62
C ASP A 13 19.10 -3.39 5.24
N PRO A 14 19.33 -4.70 4.95
CA PRO A 14 18.97 -5.30 3.66
C PRO A 14 17.46 -5.28 3.39
N SER A 15 16.64 -5.28 4.45
CA SER A 15 15.18 -5.25 4.31
C SER A 15 14.69 -3.89 3.80
N ALA A 16 15.27 -2.78 4.30
CA ALA A 16 15.00 -1.42 3.82
C ALA A 16 15.31 -1.26 2.33
N TRP A 17 16.48 -1.75 1.89
CA TRP A 17 16.89 -1.68 0.49
C TRP A 17 16.01 -2.54 -0.42
N SER A 18 15.57 -3.71 0.05
CA SER A 18 14.61 -4.54 -0.70
C SER A 18 13.26 -3.84 -0.91
N LEU A 19 12.77 -3.10 0.09
CA LEU A 19 11.53 -2.33 0.04
C LEU A 19 11.66 -1.15 -0.93
N VAL A 20 12.75 -0.39 -0.82
CA VAL A 20 13.05 0.71 -1.73
C VAL A 20 13.17 0.20 -3.16
N PHE A 21 13.89 -0.89 -3.39
CA PHE A 21 14.02 -1.51 -4.71
C PHE A 21 12.66 -1.97 -5.26
N ALA A 22 11.82 -2.63 -4.47
CA ALA A 22 10.49 -3.04 -4.90
C ALA A 22 9.59 -1.85 -5.27
N ASN A 23 9.69 -0.75 -4.53
CA ASN A 23 8.97 0.48 -4.81
C ASN A 23 9.47 1.17 -6.09
N LEU A 24 10.79 1.29 -6.26
CA LEU A 24 11.41 1.81 -7.49
C LEU A 24 11.08 0.95 -8.70
N LEU A 25 11.08 -0.38 -8.55
CA LEU A 25 10.68 -1.31 -9.61
C LEU A 25 9.21 -1.09 -10.01
N THR A 26 8.32 -0.90 -9.02
CA THR A 26 6.91 -0.59 -9.28
C THR A 26 6.76 0.72 -10.05
N ILE A 27 7.51 1.77 -9.66
CA ILE A 27 7.54 3.05 -10.36
C ILE A 27 8.02 2.86 -11.81
N ALA A 28 9.13 2.15 -11.99
CA ALA A 28 9.71 1.90 -13.31
C ALA A 28 8.75 1.11 -14.22
N MET A 29 8.07 0.09 -13.69
CA MET A 29 7.04 -0.66 -14.42
C MET A 29 5.86 0.24 -14.77
N ALA A 30 5.34 1.01 -13.83
CA ALA A 30 4.20 1.90 -14.07
C ALA A 30 4.49 2.92 -15.18
N LEU A 31 5.69 3.52 -15.18
CA LEU A 31 6.09 4.47 -16.22
C LEU A 31 6.35 3.78 -17.57
N LYS A 32 7.01 2.62 -17.58
CA LYS A 32 7.33 1.88 -18.83
C LYS A 32 6.09 1.32 -19.52
N PHE A 33 5.15 0.81 -18.74
CA PHE A 33 3.91 0.19 -19.24
C PHE A 33 2.72 1.15 -19.28
N ASN A 34 2.96 2.44 -19.01
CA ASN A 34 1.96 3.51 -18.99
C ASN A 34 0.73 3.15 -18.16
N TRP A 35 0.96 2.61 -16.96
CA TRP A 35 -0.13 2.28 -16.04
C TRP A 35 -0.90 3.52 -15.67
N SER A 36 -2.22 3.45 -15.80
CA SER A 36 -3.09 4.52 -15.35
C SER A 36 -3.09 4.64 -13.83
N LEU A 37 -3.47 5.82 -13.31
CA LEU A 37 -3.64 5.99 -11.87
C LEU A 37 -4.67 5.00 -11.31
N MET A 38 -5.77 4.80 -12.04
CA MET A 38 -6.80 3.83 -11.66
C MET A 38 -6.26 2.40 -11.57
N GLU A 39 -5.45 1.97 -12.54
CA GLU A 39 -4.81 0.66 -12.52
C GLU A 39 -3.90 0.49 -11.29
N LEU A 40 -3.10 1.52 -10.98
CA LEU A 40 -2.26 1.55 -9.76
C LEU A 40 -3.10 1.47 -8.48
N MET A 41 -4.25 2.14 -8.42
CA MET A 41 -5.14 2.09 -7.25
C MET A 41 -5.68 0.68 -7.04
N TRP A 42 -6.09 -0.02 -8.11
CA TRP A 42 -6.56 -1.41 -8.01
C TRP A 42 -5.45 -2.35 -7.54
N ILE A 43 -4.24 -2.22 -8.10
CA ILE A 43 -3.07 -3.00 -7.70
C ILE A 43 -2.79 -2.80 -6.21
N TYR A 44 -2.72 -1.54 -5.76
CA TYR A 44 -2.36 -1.23 -4.39
C TYR A 44 -3.48 -1.57 -3.40
N TRP A 45 -4.75 -1.38 -3.78
CA TRP A 45 -5.88 -1.84 -2.99
C TRP A 45 -5.80 -3.36 -2.74
N ALA A 46 -5.53 -4.16 -3.79
CA ALA A 46 -5.39 -5.60 -3.66
C ALA A 46 -4.21 -5.98 -2.73
N GLN A 47 -3.06 -5.33 -2.90
CA GLN A 47 -1.90 -5.50 -2.01
C GLN A 47 -2.25 -5.20 -0.54
N SER A 48 -2.97 -4.11 -0.30
CA SER A 48 -3.42 -3.70 1.04
C SER A 48 -4.34 -4.76 1.66
N VAL A 49 -5.34 -5.25 0.92
CA VAL A 49 -6.22 -6.34 1.38
C VAL A 49 -5.44 -7.60 1.73
N ILE A 50 -4.51 -8.04 0.89
CA ILE A 50 -3.68 -9.24 1.12
C ILE A 50 -2.92 -9.13 2.45
N ILE A 51 -2.29 -7.99 2.69
CA ILE A 51 -1.53 -7.73 3.92
C ILE A 51 -2.46 -7.66 5.12
N GLY A 52 -3.62 -7.01 4.97
CA GLY A 52 -4.64 -6.95 6.00
C GLY A 52 -5.11 -8.34 6.45
N VAL A 53 -5.33 -9.26 5.50
CA VAL A 53 -5.71 -10.65 5.81
C VAL A 53 -4.61 -11.37 6.59
N ILE A 54 -3.35 -11.26 6.15
CA ILE A 54 -2.22 -11.90 6.85
C ILE A 54 -2.02 -11.29 8.25
N ASN A 55 -2.16 -9.97 8.40
CA ASN A 55 -2.09 -9.31 9.71
C ASN A 55 -3.26 -9.71 10.61
N PHE A 56 -4.47 -9.85 10.07
CA PHE A 56 -5.60 -10.36 10.83
C PHE A 56 -5.32 -11.76 11.39
N ILE A 57 -4.76 -12.67 10.57
CA ILE A 57 -4.35 -14.01 11.04
C ILE A 57 -3.35 -13.91 12.20
N LYS A 58 -2.39 -12.99 12.14
CA LYS A 58 -1.44 -12.74 13.23
C LYS A 58 -2.14 -12.20 14.50
N LEU A 59 -3.17 -11.36 14.32
CA LEU A 59 -3.92 -10.73 15.41
C LEU A 59 -4.94 -11.64 16.08
N ILE A 60 -5.30 -12.81 15.53
CA ILE A 60 -6.28 -13.75 16.13
C ILE A 60 -5.96 -14.09 17.60
N LYS A 61 -4.68 -14.02 18.00
CA LYS A 61 -4.24 -14.20 19.39
C LYS A 61 -4.77 -13.12 20.35
N PHE A 62 -5.21 -11.98 19.83
CA PHE A 62 -5.73 -10.81 20.55
C PHE A 62 -7.16 -10.48 20.05
N PRO A 63 -8.19 -11.18 20.54
CA PRO A 63 -9.52 -11.19 19.90
C PRO A 63 -10.20 -9.83 19.79
N ALA A 64 -10.07 -8.97 20.81
CA ALA A 64 -10.63 -7.62 20.77
C ALA A 64 -9.97 -6.74 19.69
N ILE A 65 -8.64 -6.81 19.58
CA ILE A 65 -7.86 -6.07 18.57
C ILE A 65 -8.13 -6.63 17.18
N ALA A 66 -8.19 -7.97 17.03
CA ALA A 66 -8.51 -8.62 15.78
C ALA A 66 -9.90 -8.24 15.25
N LEU A 67 -10.91 -8.23 16.13
CA LEU A 67 -12.28 -7.84 15.76
C LEU A 67 -12.34 -6.37 15.34
N PHE A 68 -11.76 -5.48 16.14
CA PHE A 68 -11.69 -4.06 15.80
C PHE A 68 -10.97 -3.86 14.46
N PHE A 69 -9.83 -4.53 14.26
CA PHE A 69 -9.08 -4.49 13.01
C PHE A 69 -9.93 -4.95 11.84
N LEU A 70 -10.57 -6.12 11.92
CA LEU A 70 -11.40 -6.68 10.86
C LEU A 70 -12.52 -5.72 10.45
N VAL A 71 -13.25 -5.18 11.43
CA VAL A 71 -14.38 -4.29 11.16
C VAL A 71 -13.89 -2.94 10.63
N HIS A 72 -12.97 -2.28 11.32
CA HIS A 72 -12.55 -0.92 10.98
C HIS A 72 -11.75 -0.91 9.67
N TYR A 73 -10.74 -1.79 9.54
CA TYR A 73 -9.94 -1.92 8.33
C TYR A 73 -10.79 -2.42 7.16
N GLY A 74 -11.71 -3.36 7.40
CA GLY A 74 -12.62 -3.90 6.40
C GLY A 74 -13.56 -2.84 5.84
N ILE A 75 -14.15 -1.99 6.68
CA ILE A 75 -15.02 -0.88 6.25
C ILE A 75 -14.26 0.09 5.34
N PHE A 76 -13.03 0.48 5.69
CA PHE A 76 -12.23 1.33 4.80
C PHE A 76 -12.01 0.69 3.43
N HIS A 77 -11.67 -0.60 3.39
CA HIS A 77 -11.44 -1.30 2.12
C HIS A 77 -12.72 -1.47 1.31
N LEU A 78 -13.87 -1.65 1.97
CA LEU A 78 -15.17 -1.69 1.32
C LEU A 78 -15.54 -0.34 0.72
N VAL A 79 -15.36 0.75 1.47
CA VAL A 79 -15.58 2.12 0.98
C VAL A 79 -14.69 2.38 -0.24
N TYR A 80 -13.41 2.01 -0.18
CA TYR A 80 -12.51 2.12 -1.33
C TYR A 80 -12.96 1.27 -2.51
N LEU A 81 -13.41 0.04 -2.29
CA LEU A 81 -13.92 -0.82 -3.36
C LEU A 81 -15.11 -0.15 -4.07
N VAL A 82 -16.02 0.48 -3.33
CA VAL A 82 -17.15 1.23 -3.90
C VAL A 82 -16.65 2.39 -4.77
N PHE A 83 -15.70 3.20 -4.28
CA PHE A 83 -15.14 4.31 -5.07
C PHE A 83 -14.39 3.82 -6.32
N LEU A 84 -13.55 2.80 -6.20
CA LEU A 84 -12.81 2.24 -7.33
C LEU A 84 -13.75 1.63 -8.37
N ALA A 85 -14.78 0.90 -7.93
CA ALA A 85 -15.79 0.37 -8.83
C ALA A 85 -16.59 1.49 -9.52
N ALA A 86 -17.02 2.50 -8.76
CA ALA A 86 -17.75 3.65 -9.30
C ALA A 86 -16.92 4.41 -10.35
N PHE A 87 -15.64 4.68 -10.07
CA PHE A 87 -14.76 5.39 -11.00
C PHE A 87 -14.26 4.52 -12.16
N THR A 88 -14.36 3.20 -12.05
CA THR A 88 -13.97 2.27 -13.13
C THR A 88 -15.14 1.97 -14.07
N PHE A 89 -16.34 1.76 -13.52
CA PHE A 89 -17.50 1.26 -14.26
C PHE A 89 -18.64 2.30 -14.39
N GLY A 90 -18.59 3.40 -13.65
CA GLY A 90 -19.64 4.42 -13.62
C GLY A 90 -19.58 5.46 -14.74
N GLY A 91 -18.65 5.34 -15.70
CA GLY A 91 -18.57 6.17 -16.90
C GLY A 91 -17.86 7.51 -16.75
N GLU A 92 -17.88 8.13 -15.56
CA GLU A 92 -17.13 9.35 -15.24
C GLU A 92 -16.19 9.11 -14.06
N SER A 93 -14.95 9.57 -14.18
CA SER A 93 -13.94 9.41 -13.13
C SER A 93 -13.11 10.67 -12.99
N PRO A 94 -13.00 11.24 -11.78
CA PRO A 94 -12.08 12.34 -11.52
C PRO A 94 -10.62 11.94 -11.73
N ILE A 95 -10.29 10.65 -11.63
CA ILE A 95 -8.93 10.13 -11.57
C ILE A 95 -8.59 9.14 -12.69
N ASN A 96 -9.43 9.07 -13.72
CA ASN A 96 -9.17 8.24 -14.90
C ASN A 96 -9.55 9.04 -16.15
N ASN A 97 -8.54 9.44 -16.93
CA ASN A 97 -8.70 10.19 -18.18
C ASN A 97 -9.19 9.34 -19.36
N GLY A 98 -9.99 8.31 -19.11
CA GLY A 98 -10.44 7.34 -20.13
C GLY A 98 -9.37 6.33 -20.54
N SER A 99 -8.25 6.26 -19.82
CA SER A 99 -7.25 5.21 -20.04
C SER A 99 -7.82 3.83 -19.68
N PRO A 100 -7.73 2.83 -20.57
CA PRO A 100 -8.23 1.50 -20.29
C PRO A 100 -7.39 0.84 -19.19
N ILE A 101 -8.06 0.17 -18.25
CA ILE A 101 -7.40 -0.61 -17.21
C ILE A 101 -7.00 -1.96 -17.79
N GLN A 102 -5.72 -2.31 -17.71
CA GLN A 102 -5.21 -3.60 -18.11
C GLN A 102 -5.31 -4.59 -16.95
N TRP A 103 -6.45 -5.27 -16.83
CA TRP A 103 -6.72 -6.23 -15.74
C TRP A 103 -5.67 -7.35 -15.63
N SER A 104 -4.99 -7.71 -16.72
CA SER A 104 -3.89 -8.67 -16.69
C SER A 104 -2.76 -8.25 -15.75
N TRP A 105 -2.37 -6.97 -15.75
CA TRP A 105 -1.36 -6.45 -14.83
C TRP A 105 -1.85 -6.40 -13.40
N VAL A 106 -3.13 -6.03 -13.20
CA VAL A 106 -3.74 -6.03 -11.86
C VAL A 106 -3.67 -7.43 -11.24
N TRP A 107 -4.14 -8.45 -11.95
CA TRP A 107 -4.13 -9.82 -11.43
C TRP A 107 -2.74 -10.41 -11.30
N LEU A 108 -1.85 -10.14 -12.26
CA LEU A 108 -0.47 -10.63 -12.23
C LEU A 108 0.29 -10.05 -11.04
N THR A 109 0.22 -8.74 -10.83
CA THR A 109 0.94 -8.09 -9.72
C THR A 109 0.33 -8.46 -8.37
N ALA A 110 -0.99 -8.54 -8.26
CA ALA A 110 -1.66 -9.02 -7.06
C ALA A 110 -1.28 -10.48 -6.74
N GLY A 111 -1.23 -11.35 -7.75
CA GLY A 111 -0.84 -12.75 -7.61
C GLY A 111 0.62 -12.94 -7.21
N VAL A 112 1.56 -12.25 -7.88
CA VAL A 112 2.99 -12.24 -7.52
C VAL A 112 3.17 -11.72 -6.10
N PHE A 113 2.47 -10.66 -5.73
CA PHE A 113 2.53 -10.10 -4.39
C PHE A 113 1.98 -11.07 -3.34
N LEU A 114 0.83 -11.70 -3.61
CA LEU A 114 0.24 -12.70 -2.73
C LEU A 114 1.18 -13.89 -2.49
N ILE A 115 1.77 -14.44 -3.55
CA ILE A 115 2.71 -15.56 -3.45
C ILE A 115 3.93 -15.16 -2.61
N ASN A 116 4.55 -14.02 -2.93
CA ASN A 116 5.73 -13.54 -2.23
C ASN A 116 5.44 -13.27 -0.74
N HIS A 117 4.31 -12.62 -0.45
CA HIS A 117 3.95 -12.27 0.92
C HIS A 117 3.51 -13.50 1.74
N SER A 118 2.79 -14.44 1.11
CA SER A 118 2.42 -15.71 1.73
C SER A 118 3.65 -16.56 2.05
N PHE A 119 4.58 -16.69 1.10
CA PHE A 119 5.83 -17.42 1.31
C PHE A 119 6.65 -16.81 2.46
N SER A 120 6.80 -15.49 2.47
CA SER A 120 7.49 -14.76 3.55
C SER A 120 6.85 -15.02 4.91
N TYR A 121 5.51 -14.98 4.98
CA TYR A 121 4.76 -15.26 6.19
C TYR A 121 5.00 -16.68 6.73
N PHE A 122 4.94 -17.70 5.87
CA PHE A 122 5.14 -19.09 6.30
C PHE A 122 6.60 -19.38 6.68
N TYR A 123 7.56 -18.84 5.92
CA TYR A 123 8.99 -19.08 6.15
C TYR A 123 9.52 -18.38 7.41
N ASN A 124 9.06 -17.16 7.70
CA ASN A 124 9.52 -16.38 8.85
C ASN A 124 8.61 -16.48 10.08
N ARG A 125 7.59 -17.35 10.05
CA ARG A 125 6.52 -17.40 11.05
C ARG A 125 7.01 -17.48 12.49
N GLU A 126 7.98 -18.35 12.79
CA GLU A 126 8.48 -18.53 14.16
C GLU A 126 9.22 -17.28 14.69
N LYS A 127 10.02 -16.64 13.83
CA LYS A 127 10.77 -15.42 14.18
C LYS A 127 9.83 -14.22 14.35
N ASP A 128 8.84 -14.10 13.46
CA ASP A 128 7.82 -13.06 13.50
C ASP A 128 6.92 -13.19 14.73
N LEU A 129 6.58 -14.42 15.15
CA LEU A 129 5.76 -14.69 16.34
C LEU A 129 6.49 -14.34 17.65
N ALA A 130 7.81 -14.42 17.68
CA ALA A 130 8.63 -14.12 18.85
C ALA A 130 8.87 -12.61 19.06
N ARG A 131 8.68 -11.78 18.02
CA ARG A 131 8.94 -10.33 18.03
C ARG A 131 7.66 -9.48 17.89
N GLN A 132 6.49 -10.05 18.19
CA GLN A 132 5.22 -9.36 17.97
C GLN A 132 5.03 -8.19 18.93
N ASN A 133 5.13 -6.97 18.40
CA ASN A 133 4.59 -5.78 19.04
C ASN A 133 3.12 -5.59 18.58
N PRO A 134 2.12 -5.80 19.45
CA PRO A 134 0.70 -5.73 19.06
C PRO A 134 0.32 -4.38 18.42
N ASP A 135 0.91 -3.29 18.91
CA ASP A 135 0.69 -1.94 18.39
C ASP A 135 1.20 -1.78 16.95
N ALA A 136 2.35 -2.39 16.62
CA ALA A 136 2.90 -2.37 15.28
C ALA A 136 2.05 -3.22 14.31
N LEU A 137 1.65 -4.41 14.75
CA LEU A 137 0.74 -5.30 14.00
C LEU A 137 -0.59 -4.63 13.64
N PHE A 138 -1.11 -3.83 14.57
CA PHE A 138 -2.32 -3.06 14.38
C PHE A 138 -2.11 -1.87 13.43
N MET A 139 -1.06 -1.06 13.62
CA MET A 139 -0.85 0.18 12.85
C MET A 139 -0.32 -0.04 11.42
N PHE A 140 0.42 -1.12 11.19
CA PHE A 140 1.12 -1.35 9.93
C PHE A 140 0.19 -1.34 8.70
N PRO A 141 -0.98 -1.98 8.70
CA PRO A 141 -1.87 -1.95 7.55
C PRO A 141 -2.48 -0.56 7.28
N TYR A 142 -2.65 0.28 8.30
CA TYR A 142 -3.28 1.61 8.16
C TYR A 142 -2.39 2.63 7.45
N ALA A 143 -1.07 2.49 7.51
CA ALA A 143 -0.19 3.40 6.78
C ALA A 143 -0.43 3.33 5.25
N ARG A 144 -0.94 2.20 4.73
CA ARG A 144 -1.32 2.05 3.31
C ARG A 144 -2.66 2.70 2.96
N ILE A 145 -3.54 2.91 3.94
CA ILE A 145 -4.81 3.61 3.72
C ILE A 145 -4.53 5.09 3.38
N ILE A 146 -3.46 5.68 3.91
CA ILE A 146 -3.15 7.11 3.76
C ILE A 146 -2.86 7.51 2.29
N PRO A 147 -1.93 6.87 1.56
CA PRO A 147 -1.70 7.18 0.14
C PRO A 147 -2.97 7.06 -0.71
N MET A 148 -3.78 6.02 -0.46
CA MET A 148 -5.06 5.81 -1.15
C MET A 148 -6.04 6.94 -0.87
N HIS A 149 -6.21 7.32 0.41
CA HIS A 149 -7.15 8.37 0.80
C HIS A 149 -6.81 9.71 0.16
N LEU A 150 -5.54 10.11 0.28
CA LEU A 150 -5.06 11.38 -0.27
C LEU A 150 -5.18 11.40 -1.79
N THR A 151 -4.93 10.27 -2.46
CA THR A 151 -5.02 10.19 -3.92
C THR A 151 -6.46 10.17 -4.41
N LEU A 152 -7.40 9.55 -3.69
CA LEU A 152 -8.82 9.63 -4.09
C LEU A 152 -9.42 11.02 -3.83
N ILE A 153 -9.00 11.72 -2.78
CA ILE A 153 -9.48 13.07 -2.46
C ILE A 153 -8.89 14.11 -3.41
N PHE A 154 -7.57 14.11 -3.56
CA PHE A 154 -6.86 15.15 -4.31
C PHE A 154 -6.55 14.76 -5.75
N GLY A 155 -6.60 13.47 -6.10
CA GLY A 155 -6.15 12.98 -7.40
C GLY A 155 -6.90 13.64 -8.55
N GLY A 156 -8.20 13.85 -8.43
CA GLY A 156 -8.96 14.49 -9.50
C GLY A 156 -8.67 15.97 -9.67
N LEU A 157 -8.43 16.68 -8.56
CA LEU A 157 -7.91 18.06 -8.63
C LEU A 157 -6.54 18.08 -9.29
N MET A 158 -5.65 17.16 -8.91
CA MET A 158 -4.29 17.07 -9.42
C MET A 158 -4.24 16.69 -10.90
N GLU A 159 -5.16 15.86 -11.36
CA GLU A 159 -5.33 15.51 -12.77
C GLU A 159 -5.81 16.73 -13.59
N ALA A 160 -6.64 17.59 -12.99
CA ALA A 160 -7.19 18.78 -13.64
C ALA A 160 -6.20 19.95 -13.74
N VAL A 161 -5.32 20.14 -12.74
CA VAL A 161 -4.41 21.31 -12.67
C VAL A 161 -2.92 20.97 -12.83
N GLY A 162 -2.57 19.68 -12.75
CA GLY A 162 -1.19 19.22 -12.70
C GLY A 162 -0.60 18.91 -14.09
N PRO A 163 0.73 18.84 -14.19
CA PRO A 163 1.40 18.32 -15.37
C PRO A 163 1.07 16.84 -15.60
N PHE A 164 1.31 16.35 -16.82
CA PHE A 164 1.07 14.95 -17.19
C PHE A 164 1.77 13.98 -16.19
N ASN A 165 1.05 12.95 -15.72
CA ASN A 165 1.49 11.96 -14.71
C ASN A 165 1.68 12.48 -13.26
N PHE A 166 1.30 13.72 -12.94
CA PHE A 166 1.49 14.28 -11.61
C PHE A 166 0.85 13.46 -10.48
N PRO A 167 -0.43 13.02 -10.56
CA PRO A 167 -1.02 12.22 -9.49
C PRO A 167 -0.42 10.80 -9.35
N ILE A 168 0.14 10.23 -10.42
CA ILE A 168 0.89 8.96 -10.33
C ILE A 168 2.16 9.17 -9.50
N ILE A 169 2.94 10.20 -9.82
CA ILE A 169 4.19 10.51 -9.10
C ILE A 169 3.87 10.81 -7.63
N PHE A 170 2.83 11.59 -7.37
CA PHE A 170 2.38 11.89 -6.02
C PHE A 170 1.98 10.64 -5.23
N PHE A 171 1.12 9.79 -5.81
CA PHE A 171 0.70 8.56 -5.16
C PHE A 171 1.89 7.65 -4.82
N LEU A 172 2.78 7.43 -5.79
CA LEU A 172 3.95 6.56 -5.61
C LEU A 172 4.95 7.15 -4.59
N SER A 173 5.06 8.48 -4.53
CA SER A 173 5.86 9.18 -3.51
C SER A 173 5.26 8.98 -2.11
N LEU A 174 3.96 9.20 -1.95
CA LEU A 174 3.25 8.96 -0.68
C LEU A 174 3.39 7.51 -0.23
N LYS A 175 3.21 6.56 -1.14
CA LYS A 175 3.40 5.13 -0.89
C LYS A 175 4.80 4.84 -0.36
N THR A 176 5.82 5.37 -1.04
CA THR A 176 7.21 5.15 -0.68
C THR A 176 7.52 5.73 0.70
N ILE A 177 7.02 6.94 1.00
CA ILE A 177 7.16 7.55 2.32
C ILE A 177 6.47 6.71 3.39
N ALA A 178 5.24 6.23 3.13
CA ALA A 178 4.52 5.40 4.08
C ALA A 178 5.27 4.09 4.38
N ASP A 179 5.83 3.44 3.35
CA ASP A 179 6.63 2.22 3.50
C ASP A 179 7.91 2.47 4.31
N LEU A 180 8.60 3.61 4.09
CA LEU A 180 9.79 3.99 4.84
C LEU A 180 9.49 4.31 6.31
N VAL A 181 8.39 5.04 6.59
CA VAL A 181 7.95 5.34 7.95
C VAL A 181 7.61 4.06 8.71
N MET A 182 6.97 3.10 8.04
CA MET A 182 6.67 1.79 8.63
C MET A 182 7.94 1.01 8.97
N HIS A 183 8.89 0.93 8.03
CA HIS A 183 10.16 0.23 8.25
C HIS A 183 10.89 0.78 9.49
N LYS A 184 10.97 2.11 9.64
CA LYS A 184 11.59 2.71 10.82
C LYS A 184 10.89 2.35 12.13
N LYS A 185 9.55 2.33 12.16
CA LYS A 185 8.79 1.97 13.37
C LYS A 185 8.96 0.50 13.77
N GLU A 186 9.28 -0.37 12.81
CA GLU A 186 9.49 -1.79 13.06
C GLU A 186 10.91 -2.08 13.60
N HIS A 187 11.87 -1.20 13.31
CA HIS A 187 13.28 -1.32 13.71
C HIS A 187 13.74 -0.31 14.80
N ALA A 188 12.83 0.50 15.34
CA ALA A 188 13.08 1.40 16.47
C ALA A 188 12.57 0.81 17.79
#